data_AF-A0A1V4S9K9-F1
#
_entry.id   AF-A0A1V4S9K9-F1
#
_cell.length_a   1.000
_cell.length_b   1.000
_cell.length_c   1.000
_cell.angle_alpha   90.00
_cell.angle_beta   90.00
_cell.angle_gamma   90.00
#
_symmetry.space_group_name_H-M   'P 1'
#
loop_
_entity.id
_entity.type
_entity.pdbx_description
1 polymer ?
#
loop_
_entity_poly.entity_id
_entity_poly.type
_entity_poly.pdbx_seq_one_letter_code
_entity_poly.pdbx_strand_id
1 'polypeptide(L)'
;MDVSINPEKSVIYAASKGREFIDFNGKRRTYPIDKQKQNQLDNLNKKLLSLVKDPVFEKFSLIGSGFQRKFGQTTIARQDINGSIPEDESYNFLNKIKTVVSDLDPENQNFRIEDTGLDIEIILTIGDSQSGLKDFDKGDAVKFLDEKLRLGMTNGPHLICGDTYSDIPMLKTAKGKTDDTWAIFVTKDHKLAGKVRNVCSNSIIVTEPDILITILNFLSKV
;
A
#
# COMPACT_ATOMS: atom_id res chain seq x y z
N MET A 1 10.53 9.02 -12.08
CA MET A 1 10.80 10.28 -11.36
C MET A 1 11.30 9.91 -9.99
N ASP A 2 12.46 10.44 -9.61
CA ASP A 2 12.88 10.41 -8.20
C ASP A 2 12.03 11.47 -7.49
N VAL A 3 11.01 11.03 -6.76
CA VAL A 3 9.99 11.92 -6.18
C VAL A 3 10.43 12.49 -4.83
N SER A 4 11.66 12.18 -4.39
CA SER A 4 12.20 12.55 -3.10
C SER A 4 13.49 13.35 -3.24
N ILE A 5 13.70 14.26 -2.30
CA ILE A 5 14.90 15.10 -2.18
C ILE A 5 15.71 14.76 -0.92
N ASN A 6 15.40 13.65 -0.23
CA ASN A 6 16.15 13.31 0.98
C ASN A 6 17.60 12.97 0.62
N PRO A 7 18.56 13.24 1.54
CA PRO A 7 19.94 12.82 1.35
C PRO A 7 20.05 11.32 1.10
N GLU A 8 20.99 10.92 0.23
CA GLU A 8 21.28 9.52 0.01
C GLU A 8 21.59 8.80 1.33
N LYS A 9 21.11 7.55 1.44
CA LYS A 9 21.36 6.67 2.59
C LYS A 9 20.88 7.23 3.95
N SER A 10 19.97 8.20 3.95
CA SER A 10 19.30 8.66 5.18
C SER A 10 17.99 7.93 5.46
N VAL A 11 17.32 7.49 4.40
CA VAL A 11 15.99 6.85 4.45
C VAL A 11 16.01 5.60 3.57
N ILE A 12 15.37 4.53 4.03
CA ILE A 12 15.06 3.36 3.22
C ILE A 12 13.68 3.56 2.60
N TYR A 13 13.63 3.55 1.27
CA TYR A 13 12.37 3.63 0.54
C TYR A 13 11.80 2.25 0.31
N ALA A 14 10.56 2.08 0.74
CA ALA A 14 9.76 0.90 0.46
C ALA A 14 8.56 1.27 -0.44
N ALA A 15 8.15 0.33 -1.28
CA ALA A 15 7.03 0.47 -2.20
C ALA A 15 6.07 -0.72 -2.08
N SER A 16 4.92 -0.64 -2.75
CA SER A 16 3.96 -1.75 -2.83
C SER A 16 3.50 -2.22 -1.43
N LYS A 17 3.01 -1.27 -0.61
CA LYS A 17 2.66 -1.46 0.82
C LYS A 17 3.81 -1.96 1.69
N GLY A 18 5.05 -1.88 1.19
CA GLY A 18 6.29 -2.34 1.85
C GLY A 18 6.71 -3.76 1.47
N ARG A 19 6.12 -4.36 0.42
CA ARG A 19 6.57 -5.64 -0.13
C ARG A 19 7.92 -5.57 -0.82
N GLU A 20 8.41 -4.38 -1.15
CA GLU A 20 9.74 -4.22 -1.71
C GLU A 20 10.42 -2.97 -1.16
N PHE A 21 11.74 -3.00 -1.03
CA PHE A 21 12.52 -1.84 -0.60
C PHE A 21 13.95 -1.89 -1.17
N ILE A 22 14.66 -0.76 -1.11
CA ILE A 22 16.07 -0.66 -1.46
C ILE A 22 16.87 -0.44 -0.17
N ASP A 23 17.78 -1.37 0.17
CA ASP A 23 18.63 -1.24 1.36
C ASP A 23 19.75 -0.21 1.17
N PHE A 24 20.48 0.14 2.24
CA PHE A 24 21.57 1.13 2.18
C PHE A 24 22.74 0.74 1.25
N ASN A 25 22.81 -0.53 0.82
CA ASN A 25 23.77 -0.98 -0.18
C ASN A 25 23.23 -0.88 -1.62
N GLY A 26 22.05 -0.28 -1.81
CA GLY A 26 21.38 -0.18 -3.10
C GLY A 26 20.73 -1.49 -3.55
N LYS A 27 20.69 -2.53 -2.71
CA LYS A 27 20.13 -3.83 -3.10
C LYS A 27 18.63 -3.83 -2.91
N ARG A 28 17.90 -4.13 -3.99
CA ARG A 28 16.45 -4.37 -3.94
C ARG A 28 16.17 -5.66 -3.18
N ARG A 29 15.24 -5.58 -2.22
CA ARG A 29 14.70 -6.70 -1.45
C ARG A 29 13.21 -6.77 -1.69
N THR A 30 12.68 -7.99 -1.79
CA THR A 30 11.26 -8.23 -2.05
C THR A 30 10.73 -9.28 -1.10
N TYR A 31 9.49 -9.11 -0.68
CA TYR A 31 8.74 -10.12 0.05
C TYR A 31 8.58 -11.35 -0.85
N PRO A 32 8.81 -12.57 -0.35
CA PRO A 32 8.74 -13.77 -1.16
C PRO A 32 7.33 -13.95 -1.73
N ILE A 33 7.25 -14.19 -3.04
CA ILE A 33 6.03 -14.59 -3.73
C ILE A 33 6.32 -15.94 -4.38
N ASP A 34 5.42 -16.90 -4.17
CA ASP A 34 5.53 -18.20 -4.82
C ASP A 34 5.47 -18.07 -6.36
N LYS A 35 6.22 -18.93 -7.07
CA LYS A 35 6.31 -18.86 -8.54
C LYS A 35 4.96 -19.00 -9.22
N GLN A 36 4.06 -19.84 -8.69
CA GLN A 36 2.72 -20.02 -9.24
C GLN A 36 1.90 -18.73 -9.11
N LYS A 37 1.94 -18.08 -7.94
CA LYS A 37 1.26 -16.79 -7.71
C LYS A 37 1.85 -15.68 -8.57
N GLN A 38 3.17 -15.64 -8.75
CA GLN A 38 3.80 -14.68 -9.67
C GLN A 38 3.36 -14.90 -11.11
N ASN A 39 3.30 -16.14 -11.59
CA ASN A 39 2.81 -16.46 -12.94
C ASN A 39 1.35 -16.03 -13.15
N GLN A 40 0.50 -16.20 -12.13
CA GLN A 40 -0.87 -15.72 -12.19
C GLN A 40 -0.94 -14.20 -12.28
N LEU A 41 -0.15 -13.48 -11.49
CA LEU A 41 -0.08 -12.01 -11.55
C LEU A 41 0.44 -11.53 -12.91
N ASP A 42 1.41 -12.23 -13.51
CA ASP A 42 1.92 -11.90 -14.83
C ASP A 42 0.85 -12.13 -15.93
N ASN A 43 0.07 -13.22 -15.82
CA ASN A 43 -1.04 -13.50 -16.72
C ASN A 43 -2.17 -12.47 -16.58
N LEU A 44 -2.51 -12.10 -15.34
CA LEU A 44 -3.44 -11.01 -15.06
C LEU A 44 -2.97 -9.71 -15.72
N ASN A 45 -1.71 -9.32 -15.48
CA ASN A 45 -1.12 -8.12 -16.06
C ASN A 45 -1.16 -8.10 -17.58
N LYS A 46 -0.92 -9.25 -18.24
CA LYS A 46 -1.04 -9.36 -19.71
C LYS A 46 -2.47 -9.14 -20.17
N LYS A 47 -3.46 -9.77 -19.52
CA LYS A 47 -4.87 -9.60 -19.87
C LYS A 47 -5.35 -8.16 -19.66
N LEU A 48 -5.00 -7.56 -18.53
CA LEU A 48 -5.36 -6.17 -18.22
C LEU A 48 -4.68 -5.18 -19.15
N LEU A 49 -3.40 -5.40 -19.50
CA LEU A 49 -2.72 -4.57 -20.50
C LEU A 49 -3.41 -4.65 -21.86
N SER A 50 -3.83 -5.85 -22.28
CA SER A 50 -4.60 -6.00 -23.51
C SER A 50 -5.94 -5.29 -23.45
N LEU A 51 -6.60 -5.31 -22.29
CA LEU A 51 -7.89 -4.65 -22.07
C LEU A 51 -7.75 -3.13 -22.20
N VAL A 52 -6.76 -2.50 -21.55
CA VAL A 52 -6.55 -1.05 -21.63
C VAL A 52 -5.89 -0.58 -22.93
N LYS A 53 -5.59 -1.49 -23.86
CA LYS A 53 -5.20 -1.15 -25.23
C LYS A 53 -6.40 -1.13 -26.20
N ASP A 54 -7.55 -1.62 -25.77
CA ASP A 54 -8.80 -1.45 -26.50
C ASP A 54 -9.16 0.04 -26.52
N PRO A 55 -9.44 0.66 -27.67
CA PRO A 55 -9.83 2.06 -27.76
C PRO A 55 -11.01 2.44 -26.85
N VAL A 56 -11.89 1.49 -26.53
CA VAL A 56 -13.00 1.70 -25.59
C VAL A 56 -12.48 1.95 -24.18
N PHE A 57 -11.40 1.29 -23.76
CA PHE A 57 -10.89 1.33 -22.38
C PHE A 57 -9.56 2.06 -22.22
N GLU A 58 -8.93 2.52 -23.30
CA GLU A 58 -7.61 3.18 -23.25
C GLU A 58 -7.57 4.37 -22.29
N LYS A 59 -8.67 5.13 -22.20
CA LYS A 59 -8.81 6.28 -21.29
C LYS A 59 -8.47 5.95 -19.83
N PHE A 60 -8.76 4.73 -19.36
CA PHE A 60 -8.49 4.29 -17.99
C PHE A 60 -6.99 4.15 -17.69
N SER A 61 -6.15 4.06 -18.73
CA SER A 61 -4.69 4.10 -18.58
C SER A 61 -4.13 5.53 -18.49
N LEU A 62 -4.94 6.55 -18.81
CA LEU A 62 -4.52 7.95 -18.97
C LEU A 62 -5.03 8.88 -17.87
N ILE A 63 -5.90 8.39 -16.98
CA ILE A 63 -6.49 9.15 -15.87
C ILE A 63 -5.92 8.70 -14.52
N GLY A 64 -5.91 9.59 -13.53
CA GLY A 64 -5.60 9.25 -12.14
C GLY A 64 -4.29 8.47 -12.01
N SER A 65 -4.35 7.29 -11.37
CA SER A 65 -3.19 6.41 -11.24
C SER A 65 -2.79 5.72 -12.56
N GLY A 66 -3.70 5.65 -13.55
CA GLY A 66 -3.51 4.92 -14.80
C GLY A 66 -3.34 3.41 -14.58
N PHE A 67 -2.70 2.73 -15.52
CA PHE A 67 -2.33 1.31 -15.37
C PHE A 67 -0.95 1.16 -14.73
N GLN A 68 -0.89 0.67 -13.49
CA GLN A 68 0.35 0.52 -12.73
C GLN A 68 0.60 -0.93 -12.32
N ARG A 69 1.78 -1.43 -12.69
CA ARG A 69 2.30 -2.70 -12.17
C ARG A 69 3.11 -2.42 -10.93
N LYS A 70 2.71 -3.05 -9.82
CA LYS A 70 3.39 -2.95 -8.53
C LYS A 70 3.80 -4.35 -8.09
N PHE A 71 4.76 -4.45 -7.17
CA PHE A 71 5.20 -5.75 -6.71
C PHE A 71 4.09 -6.41 -5.86
N GLY A 72 3.55 -7.52 -6.36
CA GLY A 72 2.46 -8.24 -5.70
C GLY A 72 1.05 -7.65 -5.87
N GLN A 73 0.88 -6.64 -6.73
CA GLN A 73 -0.44 -6.07 -7.01
C GLN A 73 -0.48 -5.34 -8.37
N THR A 74 -1.69 -5.15 -8.91
CA THR A 74 -1.93 -4.29 -10.09
C THR A 74 -2.95 -3.24 -9.72
N THR A 75 -2.68 -1.97 -10.04
CA THR A 75 -3.63 -0.87 -9.83
C THR A 75 -4.06 -0.32 -11.19
N ILE A 76 -5.36 -0.07 -11.36
CA ILE A 76 -5.91 0.58 -12.56
C ILE A 76 -6.94 1.62 -12.14
N ALA A 77 -6.80 2.85 -12.64
CA ALA A 77 -7.83 3.87 -12.43
C ALA A 77 -9.14 3.48 -13.14
N ARG A 78 -10.26 3.73 -12.47
CA ARG A 78 -11.62 3.62 -13.01
C ARG A 78 -12.37 4.95 -13.00
N GLN A 79 -11.83 5.97 -12.33
CA GLN A 79 -12.37 7.32 -12.25
C GLN A 79 -11.26 8.28 -11.81
N ASP A 80 -11.39 9.57 -12.12
CA ASP A 80 -10.54 10.62 -11.56
C ASP A 80 -11.24 11.45 -10.48
N ILE A 81 -10.47 12.30 -9.79
CA ILE A 81 -10.97 13.11 -8.68
C ILE A 81 -12.06 14.11 -9.09
N ASN A 82 -12.16 14.46 -10.37
CA ASN A 82 -13.15 15.38 -10.91
C ASN A 82 -14.39 14.66 -11.43
N GLY A 83 -14.40 13.33 -11.45
CA GLY A 83 -15.53 12.54 -11.97
C GLY A 83 -15.67 12.61 -13.49
N SER A 84 -14.56 12.71 -14.25
CA SER A 84 -14.66 12.94 -15.70
C SER A 84 -15.19 11.75 -16.50
N ILE A 85 -15.13 10.53 -15.95
CA ILE A 85 -15.65 9.33 -16.62
C ILE A 85 -17.13 9.15 -16.30
N PRO A 86 -18.02 8.91 -17.27
CA PRO A 86 -19.41 8.54 -17.01
C PRO A 86 -19.50 7.34 -16.06
N GLU A 87 -20.41 7.40 -15.07
CA GLU A 87 -20.49 6.37 -14.02
C GLU A 87 -20.76 4.96 -14.57
N ASP A 88 -21.69 4.86 -15.52
CA ASP A 88 -22.03 3.62 -16.21
C ASP A 88 -20.82 3.02 -16.94
N GLU A 89 -20.02 3.86 -17.59
CA GLU A 89 -18.78 3.45 -18.24
C GLU A 89 -17.75 2.94 -17.22
N SER A 90 -17.57 3.67 -16.12
CA SER A 90 -16.68 3.28 -15.02
C SER A 90 -17.09 1.93 -14.41
N TYR A 91 -18.38 1.72 -14.17
CA TYR A 91 -18.89 0.45 -13.64
C TYR A 91 -18.79 -0.70 -14.64
N ASN A 92 -19.02 -0.44 -15.93
CA ASN A 92 -18.80 -1.45 -16.96
C ASN A 92 -17.33 -1.90 -17.00
N PHE A 93 -16.39 -0.96 -16.89
CA PHE A 93 -14.97 -1.28 -16.83
C PHE A 93 -14.60 -2.09 -15.57
N LEU A 94 -15.10 -1.70 -14.39
CA LEU A 94 -14.94 -2.49 -13.16
C LEU A 94 -15.44 -3.93 -13.35
N ASN A 95 -16.64 -4.11 -13.91
CA ASN A 95 -17.23 -5.43 -14.12
C ASN A 95 -16.39 -6.26 -15.08
N LYS A 96 -15.85 -5.64 -16.14
CA LYS A 96 -14.95 -6.32 -17.07
C LYS A 96 -13.67 -6.81 -16.39
N ILE A 97 -13.08 -6.00 -15.51
CA ILE A 97 -11.93 -6.40 -14.69
C ILE A 97 -12.30 -7.55 -13.75
N LYS A 98 -13.45 -7.50 -13.08
CA LYS A 98 -13.94 -8.59 -12.23
C LYS A 98 -14.07 -9.90 -13.00
N THR A 99 -14.60 -9.87 -14.23
CA THR A 99 -14.64 -11.05 -15.11
C THR A 99 -13.24 -11.57 -15.42
N VAL A 100 -12.31 -10.68 -15.81
CA VAL A 100 -10.91 -11.08 -16.11
C VAL A 100 -10.25 -11.77 -14.91
N VAL A 101 -10.48 -11.26 -13.69
CA VAL A 101 -9.96 -11.87 -12.46
C VAL A 101 -10.64 -13.21 -12.18
N SER A 102 -11.98 -13.28 -12.27
CA SER A 102 -12.73 -14.51 -12.05
C SER A 102 -12.39 -15.63 -13.04
N ASP A 103 -12.06 -15.29 -14.29
CA ASP A 103 -11.61 -16.27 -15.29
C ASP A 103 -10.22 -16.84 -14.97
N LEU A 104 -9.38 -16.08 -14.26
CA LEU A 104 -8.01 -16.47 -13.88
C LEU A 104 -7.93 -17.12 -12.49
N ASP A 105 -8.83 -16.74 -11.59
CA ASP A 105 -8.88 -17.17 -10.20
C ASP A 105 -10.33 -17.43 -9.76
N PRO A 106 -11.00 -18.45 -10.34
CA PRO A 106 -12.42 -18.72 -10.09
C PRO A 106 -12.73 -19.08 -8.63
N GLU A 107 -11.73 -19.61 -7.92
CA GLU A 107 -11.86 -19.98 -6.50
C GLU A 107 -11.52 -18.82 -5.54
N ASN A 108 -11.14 -17.64 -6.07
CA ASN A 108 -10.75 -16.45 -5.31
C ASN A 108 -9.63 -16.72 -4.28
N GLN A 109 -8.66 -17.54 -4.65
CA GLN A 109 -7.56 -17.95 -3.76
C GLN A 109 -6.30 -17.10 -3.95
N ASN A 110 -6.18 -16.40 -5.06
CA ASN A 110 -4.93 -15.75 -5.46
C ASN A 110 -5.06 -14.24 -5.49
N PHE A 111 -6.24 -13.70 -5.81
CA PHE A 111 -6.47 -12.27 -5.92
C PHE A 111 -7.59 -11.77 -5.02
N ARG A 112 -7.37 -10.59 -4.43
CA ARG A 112 -8.41 -9.74 -3.86
C ARG A 112 -8.57 -8.51 -4.73
N ILE A 113 -9.81 -8.10 -4.98
CA ILE A 113 -10.12 -6.81 -5.60
C ILE A 113 -10.56 -5.84 -4.50
N GLU A 114 -9.91 -4.69 -4.43
CA GLU A 114 -10.30 -3.53 -3.63
C GLU A 114 -10.67 -2.40 -4.59
N ASP A 115 -11.85 -1.82 -4.41
CA ASP A 115 -12.36 -0.71 -5.22
C ASP A 115 -12.46 0.52 -4.33
N THR A 116 -11.66 1.54 -4.64
CA THR A 116 -11.64 2.81 -3.88
C THR A 116 -12.63 3.84 -4.44
N GLY A 117 -13.35 3.50 -5.51
CA GLY A 117 -14.16 4.42 -6.32
C GLY A 117 -13.35 5.17 -7.37
N LEU A 118 -12.06 5.40 -7.12
CA LEU A 118 -11.12 6.00 -8.08
C LEU A 118 -10.26 4.94 -8.76
N ASP A 119 -9.73 4.01 -7.97
CA ASP A 119 -8.81 2.97 -8.38
C ASP A 119 -9.36 1.58 -8.08
N ILE A 120 -9.01 0.63 -8.94
CA ILE A 120 -9.18 -0.80 -8.73
C ILE A 120 -7.82 -1.38 -8.39
N GLU A 121 -7.65 -1.87 -7.16
CA GLU A 121 -6.46 -2.61 -6.73
C GLU A 121 -6.73 -4.10 -6.78
N ILE A 122 -5.91 -4.83 -7.54
CA ILE A 122 -5.95 -6.30 -7.60
C ILE A 122 -4.70 -6.82 -6.91
N ILE A 123 -4.87 -7.34 -5.70
CA ILE A 123 -3.80 -7.64 -4.75
C ILE A 123 -3.59 -9.14 -4.68
N LEU A 124 -2.34 -9.61 -4.77
CA LEU A 124 -2.02 -11.01 -4.50
C LEU A 124 -2.23 -11.33 -3.02
N THR A 125 -3.02 -12.35 -2.73
CA THR A 125 -3.20 -12.87 -1.37
C THR A 125 -1.90 -13.50 -0.87
N ILE A 126 -1.68 -13.41 0.44
CA ILE A 126 -0.62 -14.09 1.18
C ILE A 126 -1.24 -15.09 2.17
N GLY A 127 -0.46 -16.10 2.54
CA GLY A 127 -0.93 -17.23 3.35
C GLY A 127 -1.06 -18.51 2.52
N ASP A 128 -0.96 -19.63 3.20
CA ASP A 128 -1.19 -20.97 2.68
C ASP A 128 -2.57 -21.50 3.10
N SER A 129 -2.93 -22.69 2.62
CA SER A 129 -4.21 -23.35 2.91
C SER A 129 -4.46 -23.56 4.42
N GLN A 130 -3.44 -23.44 5.28
CA GLN A 130 -3.52 -23.70 6.72
C GLN A 130 -3.62 -22.42 7.55
N SER A 131 -2.92 -21.34 7.15
CA SER A 131 -2.92 -20.05 7.86
C SER A 131 -4.13 -19.16 7.56
N GLY A 132 -4.94 -19.55 6.56
CA GLY A 132 -6.03 -18.75 6.01
C GLY A 132 -5.53 -17.72 5.01
N LEU A 133 -6.35 -17.47 4.00
CA LEU A 133 -6.11 -16.47 2.96
C LEU A 133 -6.25 -15.06 3.55
N LYS A 134 -5.21 -14.23 3.42
CA LYS A 134 -5.27 -12.81 3.77
C LYS A 134 -4.56 -11.94 2.74
N ASP A 135 -4.80 -10.64 2.81
CA ASP A 135 -4.06 -9.67 2.01
C ASP A 135 -2.77 -9.26 2.73
N PHE A 136 -1.75 -8.85 1.96
CA PHE A 136 -0.56 -8.25 2.56
C PHE A 136 -0.84 -6.81 2.92
N ASP A 137 -0.59 -6.46 4.18
CA ASP A 137 -0.75 -5.11 4.68
C ASP A 137 0.58 -4.46 5.13
N LYS A 138 0.53 -3.19 5.51
CA LYS A 138 1.73 -2.47 6.00
C LYS A 138 2.27 -3.04 7.33
N GLY A 139 1.48 -3.82 8.08
CA GLY A 139 1.96 -4.55 9.25
C GLY A 139 2.84 -5.74 8.89
N ASP A 140 2.49 -6.48 7.83
CA ASP A 140 3.37 -7.52 7.27
C ASP A 140 4.70 -6.93 6.78
N ALA A 141 4.64 -5.73 6.17
CA ALA A 141 5.84 -5.01 5.78
C ALA A 141 6.73 -4.66 6.98
N VAL A 142 6.18 -4.17 8.09
CA VAL A 142 6.97 -3.89 9.32
C VAL A 142 7.73 -5.14 9.77
N LYS A 143 7.07 -6.31 9.79
CA LYS A 143 7.72 -7.58 10.18
C LYS A 143 8.85 -7.94 9.21
N PHE A 144 8.58 -7.82 7.91
CA PHE A 144 9.54 -8.12 6.86
C PHE A 144 10.76 -7.19 6.92
N LEU A 145 10.54 -5.87 7.10
CA LEU A 145 11.60 -4.87 7.21
C LEU A 145 12.44 -5.10 8.47
N ASP A 146 11.81 -5.31 9.63
CA ASP A 146 12.51 -5.60 10.89
C ASP A 146 13.41 -6.83 10.77
N GLU A 147 12.92 -7.91 10.15
CA GLU A 147 13.71 -9.12 9.91
C GLU A 147 14.89 -8.88 8.93
N LYS A 148 14.62 -8.28 7.77
CA LYS A 148 15.63 -8.14 6.70
C LYS A 148 16.67 -7.08 7.00
N LEU A 149 16.30 -6.03 7.72
CA LEU A 149 17.19 -4.94 8.10
C LEU A 149 17.75 -5.10 9.52
N ARG A 150 17.24 -6.07 10.30
CA ARG A 150 17.62 -6.31 11.70
C ARG A 150 17.43 -5.05 12.55
N LEU A 151 16.27 -4.41 12.41
CA LEU A 151 15.97 -3.13 13.07
C LEU A 151 15.89 -3.26 14.60
N GLY A 152 15.59 -4.46 15.11
CA GLY A 152 15.53 -4.70 16.55
C GLY A 152 14.35 -4.01 17.19
N MET A 153 13.19 -4.01 16.51
CA MET A 153 12.02 -3.23 16.90
C MET A 153 11.38 -3.63 18.24
N THR A 154 11.91 -4.62 18.96
CA THR A 154 11.49 -4.94 20.33
C THR A 154 11.93 -3.88 21.35
N ASN A 155 12.95 -3.07 21.02
CA ASN A 155 13.45 -2.00 21.87
C ASN A 155 13.10 -0.64 21.25
N GLY A 156 12.27 0.15 21.93
CA GLY A 156 11.89 1.51 21.51
C GLY A 156 12.92 2.59 21.87
N PRO A 157 12.61 3.87 21.63
CA PRO A 157 11.32 4.35 21.13
C PRO A 157 11.15 4.20 19.62
N HIS A 158 9.93 3.86 19.16
CA HIS A 158 9.56 3.89 17.74
C HIS A 158 8.52 4.96 17.45
N LEU A 159 8.72 5.73 16.39
CA LEU A 159 7.74 6.70 15.88
C LEU A 159 7.10 6.18 14.60
N ILE A 160 5.77 6.03 14.60
CA ILE A 160 4.99 5.61 13.42
C ILE A 160 4.16 6.79 12.92
N CYS A 161 4.40 7.20 11.67
CA CYS A 161 3.61 8.24 11.01
C CYS A 161 2.66 7.63 9.97
N GLY A 162 1.43 8.14 9.87
CA GLY A 162 0.45 7.68 8.90
C GLY A 162 -0.66 8.71 8.63
N ASP A 163 -1.51 8.44 7.66
CA ASP A 163 -2.57 9.37 7.24
C ASP A 163 -3.89 8.65 6.92
N THR A 164 -3.83 7.36 6.61
CA THR A 164 -4.99 6.56 6.19
C THR A 164 -5.23 5.35 7.10
N TYR A 165 -6.38 4.70 6.92
CA TYR A 165 -6.66 3.41 7.58
C TYR A 165 -5.66 2.30 7.20
N SER A 166 -4.99 2.41 6.04
CA SER A 166 -3.99 1.45 5.59
C SER A 166 -2.74 1.42 6.48
N ASP A 167 -2.52 2.47 7.28
CA ASP A 167 -1.40 2.61 8.21
C ASP A 167 -1.68 2.03 9.60
N ILE A 168 -2.94 1.70 9.90
CA ILE A 168 -3.31 1.12 11.20
C ILE A 168 -2.62 -0.24 11.45
N PRO A 169 -2.52 -1.18 10.48
CA PRO A 169 -1.76 -2.41 10.65
C PRO A 169 -0.27 -2.18 10.96
N MET A 170 0.36 -1.16 10.36
CA MET A 170 1.74 -0.76 10.65
C MET A 170 1.88 -0.32 12.11
N LEU A 171 1.00 0.56 12.58
CA LEU A 171 0.98 1.02 13.97
C LEU A 171 0.75 -0.14 14.96
N LYS A 172 -0.26 -0.99 14.70
CA LYS A 172 -0.56 -2.16 15.55
C LYS A 172 0.63 -3.11 15.65
N THR A 173 1.33 -3.33 14.55
CA THR A 173 2.49 -4.23 14.51
C THR A 173 3.66 -3.67 15.31
N ALA A 174 3.95 -2.37 15.16
CA ALA A 174 5.00 -1.71 15.94
C ALA A 174 4.68 -1.70 17.45
N LYS A 175 3.46 -1.31 17.82
CA LYS A 175 2.99 -1.31 19.22
C LYS A 175 2.96 -2.72 19.82
N GLY A 176 2.68 -3.75 19.03
CA GLY A 176 2.76 -5.15 19.46
C GLY A 176 4.19 -5.65 19.69
N LYS A 177 5.22 -4.94 19.21
CA LYS A 177 6.63 -5.28 19.44
C LYS A 177 7.20 -4.57 20.67
N THR A 178 6.76 -3.35 20.96
CA THR A 178 7.19 -2.61 22.15
C THR A 178 6.15 -1.59 22.60
N ASP A 179 6.03 -1.42 23.91
CA ASP A 179 5.12 -0.43 24.47
C ASP A 179 5.56 1.01 24.26
N ASP A 180 6.87 1.21 24.09
CA ASP A 180 7.50 2.49 23.76
C ASP A 180 7.37 2.80 22.26
N THR A 181 6.12 2.88 21.82
CA THR A 181 5.73 3.25 20.46
C THR A 181 4.89 4.52 20.53
N TRP A 182 5.27 5.49 19.71
CA TRP A 182 4.60 6.77 19.52
C TRP A 182 4.00 6.83 18.11
N ALA A 183 2.92 7.58 17.95
CA ALA A 183 2.28 7.76 16.66
C ALA A 183 2.00 9.23 16.35
N ILE A 184 2.19 9.62 15.09
CA ILE A 184 1.66 10.89 14.56
C ILE A 184 0.79 10.57 13.35
N PHE A 185 -0.49 10.93 13.40
CA PHE A 185 -1.39 10.75 12.27
C PHE A 185 -1.86 12.07 11.69
N VAL A 186 -1.77 12.21 10.37
CA VAL A 186 -2.21 13.38 9.62
C VAL A 186 -3.62 13.11 9.09
N THR A 187 -4.65 13.60 9.77
CA THR A 187 -6.03 13.38 9.34
C THR A 187 -7.02 14.38 9.93
N LYS A 188 -8.09 14.64 9.17
CA LYS A 188 -9.30 15.33 9.63
C LYS A 188 -10.45 14.36 9.94
N ASP A 189 -10.28 13.06 9.63
CA ASP A 189 -11.28 12.04 9.96
C ASP A 189 -11.24 11.68 11.45
N HIS A 190 -12.26 12.11 12.18
CA HIS A 190 -12.42 11.81 13.61
C HIS A 190 -12.52 10.32 13.92
N LYS A 191 -13.04 9.49 13.00
CA LYS A 191 -13.12 8.03 13.19
C LYS A 191 -11.73 7.42 13.10
N LEU A 192 -10.91 7.85 12.12
CA LEU A 192 -9.53 7.41 12.00
C LEU A 192 -8.72 7.86 13.23
N ALA A 193 -8.83 9.12 13.61
CA ALA A 193 -8.18 9.66 14.80
C ALA A 193 -8.55 8.88 16.08
N GLY A 194 -9.83 8.55 16.26
CA GLY A 194 -10.29 7.70 17.36
C GLY A 194 -9.66 6.30 17.33
N LYS A 195 -9.59 5.68 16.14
CA LYS A 195 -8.97 4.36 15.98
C LYS A 195 -7.47 4.36 16.27
N VAL A 196 -6.75 5.41 15.88
CA VAL A 196 -5.32 5.58 16.20
C VAL A 196 -5.12 5.67 17.71
N ARG A 197 -5.89 6.52 18.41
CA ARG A 197 -5.81 6.67 19.87
C ARG A 197 -6.14 5.39 20.62
N ASN A 198 -7.08 4.60 20.12
CA ASN A 198 -7.41 3.29 20.70
C ASN A 198 -6.29 2.26 20.53
N VAL A 199 -5.47 2.36 19.47
CA VAL A 199 -4.33 1.46 19.25
C VAL A 199 -3.09 1.94 20.02
N CYS A 200 -2.82 3.24 20.05
CA CYS A 200 -1.65 3.84 20.67
C CYS A 200 -2.08 5.10 21.44
N SER A 201 -2.00 5.03 22.77
CA SER A 201 -2.30 6.16 23.66
C SER A 201 -1.32 7.33 23.48
N ASN A 202 -0.07 7.02 23.12
CA ASN A 202 1.00 7.98 22.85
C ASN A 202 0.90 8.49 21.40
N SER A 203 -0.25 9.06 21.04
CA SER A 203 -0.53 9.53 19.68
C SER A 203 -0.85 11.01 19.61
N ILE A 204 -0.33 11.65 18.57
CA ILE A 204 -0.62 13.04 18.20
C ILE A 204 -1.37 13.02 16.87
N ILE A 205 -2.48 13.74 16.80
CA ILE A 205 -3.24 13.91 15.56
C ILE A 205 -3.03 15.33 15.06
N VAL A 206 -2.56 15.46 13.83
CA VAL A 206 -2.38 16.74 13.15
C VAL A 206 -3.24 16.78 11.89
N THR A 207 -3.48 17.96 11.36
CA THR A 207 -4.35 18.13 10.18
C THR A 207 -3.59 18.15 8.87
N GLU A 208 -2.31 18.50 8.89
CA GLU A 208 -1.47 18.70 7.69
C GLU A 208 -0.03 18.20 7.93
N PRO A 209 0.66 17.68 6.90
CA PRO A 209 2.01 17.15 7.03
C PRO A 209 3.06 18.23 7.34
N ASP A 210 2.82 19.49 6.96
CA ASP A 210 3.73 20.63 7.23
C ASP A 210 4.00 20.86 8.72
N ILE A 211 3.06 20.42 9.58
CA ILE A 211 3.24 20.47 11.03
C ILE A 211 4.41 19.56 11.45
N LEU A 212 4.55 18.37 10.86
CA LEU A 212 5.68 17.47 11.14
C LEU A 212 7.00 18.07 10.66
N ILE A 213 6.99 18.68 9.47
CA ILE A 213 8.17 19.36 8.92
C ILE A 213 8.61 20.50 9.84
N THR A 214 7.66 21.27 10.36
CA THR A 214 7.92 22.37 11.31
C THR A 214 8.49 21.84 12.62
N ILE A 215 7.92 20.76 13.16
CA ILE A 215 8.42 20.11 14.39
C ILE A 215 9.85 19.61 14.17
N LEU A 216 10.11 18.88 13.09
CA LEU A 216 11.45 18.35 12.77
C LEU A 216 12.47 19.47 12.58
N ASN A 217 12.11 20.56 11.91
CA ASN A 217 12.98 21.74 11.76
C ASN A 217 13.24 22.47 13.07
N PHE A 218 12.32 22.43 14.03
CA PHE A 218 12.56 22.98 15.36
C PHE A 218 13.52 22.09 16.15
N LEU A 219 13.31 20.77 16.09
CA LEU A 219 14.16 19.78 16.77
C LEU A 219 15.58 19.70 16.20
N SER A 220 15.78 19.95 14.91
CA SER A 220 17.12 19.95 14.29
C SER A 220 18.00 21.13 14.70
N LYS A 221 17.44 22.13 15.39
CA LYS A 221 18.16 23.31 15.90
C LYS A 221 18.62 23.16 17.36
N VAL A 222 18.23 22.07 18.02
CA VAL A 222 18.60 21.73 19.40
C VAL A 222 19.84 20.84 19.36
#